data_AF-A0A8T2UGC9-F1
#
_entry.id   AF-A0A8T2UGC9-F1
#
_cell.length_a   1.000
_cell.length_b   1.000
_cell.length_c   1.000
_cell.angle_alpha   90.00
_cell.angle_beta   90.00
_cell.angle_gamma   90.00
#
_symmetry.space_group_name_H-M   'P 1'
#
loop_
_entity.id
_entity.type
_entity.pdbx_description
1 polymer ?
#
loop_
_entity_poly.entity_id
_entity_poly.type
_entity_poly.pdbx_seq_one_letter_code
_entity_poly.pdbx_strand_id
1 'polypeptide(L)'
;MLKQFGVPIEDVQLKIKTRGAPPEGGGEVLLQVPIIQKDLTPVSWVDEGMVKRIRGVAYSTRVSPQMSNRMVDSARGVLNHFLPDVYIFTDHYSGQGSGNSPGYGITLVAETTTGCLLSAEAVTNPVNQDGDEKQSPSLPEDLGTHASRLLLEEIKQGGVVDSNHQGMLFLLCALCPEDVCKVRVGKLTPHAIRILRLIKEFLNVQFSIKPDPETGTIILVCVGSGYRNVTRKIS
;
A
#
# COMPACT_ATOMS: atom_id res chain seq x y z
N MET A 1 9.11 -0.37 -0.34
CA MET A 1 9.51 -0.17 1.07
C MET A 1 10.60 -1.15 1.52
N LEU A 2 10.35 -2.46 1.63
CA LEU A 2 11.31 -3.43 2.19
C LEU A 2 12.72 -3.39 1.56
N LYS A 3 12.81 -3.15 0.24
CA LYS A 3 14.07 -2.94 -0.48
C LYS A 3 14.97 -1.87 0.15
N GLN A 4 14.37 -0.77 0.61
CA GLN A 4 15.11 0.36 1.18
C GLN A 4 15.80 -0.05 2.49
N PHE A 5 15.21 -1.00 3.22
CA PHE A 5 15.77 -1.56 4.45
C PHE A 5 16.71 -2.75 4.21
N GLY A 6 17.15 -2.98 2.97
CA GLY A 6 18.12 -4.02 2.63
C GLY A 6 17.54 -5.43 2.46
N VAL A 7 16.21 -5.57 2.39
CA VAL A 7 15.58 -6.89 2.13
C VAL A 7 15.67 -7.22 0.63
N PRO A 8 16.25 -8.37 0.23
CA PRO A 8 16.30 -8.78 -1.16
C PRO A 8 14.89 -9.09 -1.67
N ILE A 9 14.40 -8.28 -2.62
CA ILE A 9 13.04 -8.47 -3.19
C ILE A 9 12.97 -9.75 -4.04
N GLU A 10 14.08 -10.18 -4.64
CA GLU A 10 14.12 -11.34 -5.54
C GLU A 10 13.60 -12.61 -4.86
N ASP A 11 13.76 -12.72 -3.54
CA ASP A 11 13.32 -13.86 -2.74
C ASP A 11 11.93 -13.65 -2.11
N VAL A 12 11.35 -12.44 -2.21
CA VAL A 12 10.00 -12.12 -1.72
C VAL A 12 9.00 -12.42 -2.84
N GLN A 13 8.14 -13.41 -2.62
CA GLN A 13 7.11 -13.78 -3.59
C GLN A 13 5.72 -13.68 -2.96
N LEU A 14 4.83 -12.92 -3.61
CA LEU A 14 3.39 -12.93 -3.32
C LEU A 14 2.66 -13.44 -4.55
N LYS A 15 2.10 -14.65 -4.47
CA LYS A 15 1.35 -15.27 -5.56
C LYS A 15 -0.11 -15.42 -5.16
N ILE A 16 -1.00 -14.81 -5.94
CA ILE A 16 -2.44 -15.03 -5.84
C ILE A 16 -2.75 -16.35 -6.56
N LYS A 17 -3.25 -17.35 -5.84
CA LYS A 17 -3.71 -18.62 -6.43
C LYS A 17 -5.17 -18.51 -6.83
N THR A 18 -5.99 -18.02 -5.91
CA THR A 18 -7.41 -17.72 -6.15
C THR A 18 -7.76 -16.40 -5.46
N ARG A 19 -8.67 -15.63 -6.05
CA ARG A 19 -9.23 -14.43 -5.40
C ARG A 19 -10.51 -14.79 -4.67
N GLY A 20 -10.87 -14.05 -3.63
CA GLY A 20 -12.13 -14.23 -2.92
C GLY A 20 -12.66 -12.91 -2.38
N ALA A 21 -13.84 -12.52 -2.85
CA ALA A 21 -14.52 -11.33 -2.38
C ALA A 21 -15.36 -11.64 -1.11
N PRO A 22 -15.61 -10.65 -0.24
CA PRO A 22 -16.62 -10.79 0.81
C PRO A 22 -18.03 -11.01 0.20
N PRO A 23 -18.96 -11.66 0.92
CA PRO A 23 -18.81 -12.15 2.29
C PRO A 23 -18.21 -13.56 2.41
N GLU A 24 -18.35 -14.43 1.42
CA GLU A 24 -17.99 -15.86 1.55
C GLU A 24 -16.51 -16.16 1.25
N GLY A 25 -15.76 -15.18 0.74
CA GLY A 25 -14.31 -15.28 0.56
C GLY A 25 -13.91 -16.41 -0.39
N GLY A 26 -13.06 -17.32 0.09
CA GLY A 26 -12.54 -18.45 -0.68
C GLY A 26 -11.28 -18.17 -1.52
N GLY A 27 -10.58 -17.07 -1.23
CA GLY A 27 -9.30 -16.74 -1.85
C GLY A 27 -8.10 -17.41 -1.18
N GLU A 28 -7.07 -17.72 -1.95
CA GLU A 28 -5.80 -18.30 -1.47
C GLU A 28 -4.62 -17.48 -2.00
N VAL A 29 -3.73 -17.08 -1.10
CA VAL A 29 -2.48 -16.39 -1.41
C VAL A 29 -1.31 -17.16 -0.85
N LEU A 30 -0.24 -17.28 -1.63
CA LEU A 30 1.04 -17.81 -1.18
C LEU A 30 2.01 -16.64 -0.99
N LEU A 31 2.42 -16.43 0.25
CA LEU A 31 3.44 -15.46 0.62
C LEU A 31 4.71 -16.20 1.02
N GLN A 32 5.81 -15.90 0.33
CA GLN A 32 7.15 -16.34 0.66
C GLN A 32 8.00 -15.11 0.96
N VAL A 33 8.63 -15.09 2.13
CA VAL A 33 9.52 -14.02 2.57
C VAL A 33 10.85 -14.66 3.00
N PRO A 34 12.00 -14.16 2.51
CA PRO A 34 13.29 -14.70 2.90
C PRO A 34 13.56 -14.43 4.37
N ILE A 35 14.32 -15.32 5.00
CA ILE A 35 14.87 -15.05 6.32
C ILE A 35 15.99 -14.03 6.16
N ILE A 36 15.82 -12.86 6.76
CA ILE A 36 16.84 -11.82 6.75
C ILE A 36 17.99 -12.28 7.67
N GLN A 37 19.15 -12.56 7.06
CA GLN A 37 20.35 -13.02 7.78
C GLN A 37 21.15 -11.86 8.39
N LYS A 38 21.06 -10.67 7.80
CA LYS A 38 21.71 -9.44 8.29
C LYS A 38 20.69 -8.56 9.02
N ASP A 39 21.17 -7.55 9.74
CA ASP A 39 20.28 -6.55 10.32
C ASP A 39 19.66 -5.70 9.20
N LEU A 40 18.53 -5.03 9.50
CA LEU A 40 17.93 -4.08 8.56
C LEU A 40 18.90 -2.92 8.30
N THR A 41 18.81 -2.32 7.12
CA THR A 41 19.62 -1.14 6.77
C THR A 41 18.91 0.13 7.23
N PRO A 42 19.55 0.99 8.06
CA PRO A 42 19.04 2.32 8.39
C PRO A 42 18.85 3.16 7.13
N VAL A 43 17.77 3.94 7.08
CA VAL A 43 17.39 4.70 5.86
C VAL A 43 17.34 6.19 6.11
N SER A 44 17.87 6.97 5.16
CA SER A 44 17.60 8.40 5.02
C SER A 44 16.72 8.60 3.79
N TRP A 45 15.41 8.47 3.97
CA TRP A 45 14.42 8.48 2.90
C TRP A 45 13.49 9.69 3.04
N VAL A 46 13.95 10.82 2.51
CA VAL A 46 13.27 12.12 2.60
C VAL A 46 12.85 12.68 1.25
N ASP A 47 13.46 12.21 0.16
CA ASP A 47 13.21 12.73 -1.17
C ASP A 47 12.02 12.00 -1.83
N GLU A 48 10.92 12.73 -1.97
CA GLU A 48 9.66 12.24 -2.54
C GLU A 48 9.74 12.09 -4.05
N GLY A 49 10.55 12.92 -4.72
CA GLY A 49 10.61 13.03 -6.17
C GLY A 49 9.30 13.48 -6.81
N MET A 50 9.22 13.33 -8.13
CA MET A 50 8.01 13.64 -8.91
C MET A 50 7.36 12.34 -9.40
N VAL A 51 6.03 12.30 -9.46
CA VAL A 51 5.31 11.15 -10.04
C VAL A 51 5.67 11.05 -11.52
N LYS A 52 6.29 9.94 -11.92
CA LYS A 52 6.69 9.69 -13.32
C LYS A 52 5.68 8.84 -14.08
N ARG A 53 4.97 7.95 -13.39
CA ARG A 53 3.99 7.03 -14.01
C ARG A 53 3.03 6.46 -12.98
N ILE A 54 1.87 5.99 -13.45
CA ILE A 54 0.91 5.26 -12.64
C ILE A 54 0.73 3.85 -13.21
N ARG A 55 0.75 2.86 -12.31
CA ARG A 55 0.42 1.46 -12.61
C ARG A 55 -0.80 1.06 -11.78
N GLY A 56 -1.51 0.03 -12.22
CA GLY A 56 -2.63 -0.48 -11.45
C GLY A 56 -3.08 -1.85 -11.88
N VAL A 57 -3.97 -2.43 -11.08
CA VAL A 57 -4.66 -3.68 -11.37
C VAL A 57 -6.14 -3.49 -11.06
N ALA A 58 -6.99 -3.70 -12.07
CA ALA A 58 -8.43 -3.72 -11.96
C ALA A 58 -8.89 -5.18 -12.05
N TYR A 59 -9.37 -5.74 -10.94
CA TYR A 59 -9.75 -7.14 -10.87
C TYR A 59 -11.28 -7.33 -10.86
N SER A 60 -11.72 -8.50 -11.32
CA SER A 60 -13.12 -8.93 -11.21
C SER A 60 -13.20 -10.44 -10.92
N THR A 61 -14.09 -10.84 -10.01
CA THR A 61 -14.32 -12.22 -9.58
C THR A 61 -15.80 -12.54 -9.66
N ARG A 62 -16.18 -13.63 -10.34
CA ARG A 62 -17.59 -14.07 -10.52
C ARG A 62 -18.55 -13.00 -11.09
N VAL A 63 -18.02 -12.00 -11.78
CA VAL A 63 -18.79 -10.97 -12.49
C VAL A 63 -18.24 -10.81 -13.90
N SER A 64 -18.95 -10.08 -14.77
CA SER A 64 -18.47 -9.85 -16.14
C SER A 64 -17.10 -9.14 -16.15
N PRO A 65 -16.17 -9.53 -17.05
CA PRO A 65 -14.89 -8.83 -17.23
C PRO A 65 -15.07 -7.35 -17.64
N GLN A 66 -16.26 -6.98 -18.15
CA GLN A 66 -16.63 -5.59 -18.43
C GLN A 66 -16.54 -4.69 -17.19
N MET A 67 -16.69 -5.23 -15.98
CA MET A 67 -16.53 -4.45 -14.74
C MET A 67 -15.11 -3.90 -14.61
N SER A 68 -14.09 -4.72 -14.93
CA SER A 68 -12.69 -4.28 -14.91
C SER A 68 -12.42 -3.22 -15.98
N ASN A 69 -12.94 -3.39 -17.21
CA ASN A 69 -12.74 -2.42 -18.29
C ASN A 69 -13.34 -1.05 -17.94
N ARG A 70 -14.58 -1.03 -17.42
CA ARG A 70 -15.26 0.21 -17.02
C ARG A 70 -14.51 0.96 -15.92
N MET A 71 -13.92 0.24 -14.94
CA MET A 71 -13.05 0.84 -13.92
C MET A 71 -11.77 1.45 -14.51
N VAL A 72 -11.16 0.76 -15.49
CA VAL A 72 -9.95 1.25 -16.18
C VAL A 72 -10.26 2.55 -16.93
N ASP A 73 -11.36 2.58 -17.69
CA ASP A 73 -11.74 3.74 -18.49
C ASP A 73 -12.03 4.96 -17.60
N SER A 74 -12.78 4.79 -16.51
CA SER A 74 -13.06 5.89 -15.59
C SER A 74 -11.82 6.39 -14.84
N ALA A 75 -10.95 5.47 -14.40
CA ALA A 75 -9.69 5.85 -13.75
C ALA A 75 -8.76 6.62 -14.71
N ARG A 76 -8.60 6.14 -15.95
CA ARG A 76 -7.84 6.84 -16.99
C ARG A 76 -8.46 8.19 -17.34
N GLY A 77 -9.79 8.28 -17.34
CA GLY A 77 -10.51 9.54 -17.54
C GLY A 77 -10.10 10.63 -16.54
N VAL A 78 -9.79 10.27 -15.30
CA VAL A 78 -9.29 11.22 -14.29
C VAL A 78 -7.78 11.44 -14.41
N LEU A 79 -7.00 10.35 -14.47
CA LEU A 79 -5.55 10.41 -14.30
C LEU A 79 -4.81 10.96 -15.53
N ASN A 80 -5.35 10.75 -16.75
CA ASN A 80 -4.73 11.23 -17.99
C ASN A 80 -4.71 12.76 -18.08
N HIS A 81 -5.49 13.48 -17.27
CA HIS A 81 -5.40 14.93 -17.16
C HIS A 81 -4.10 15.40 -16.49
N PHE A 82 -3.43 14.53 -15.72
CA PHE A 82 -2.22 14.86 -14.97
C PHE A 82 -0.96 14.28 -15.61
N LEU A 83 -1.02 13.04 -16.10
CA LEU A 83 0.10 12.43 -16.83
C LEU A 83 -0.38 11.38 -17.86
N PRO A 84 0.33 11.23 -18.99
CA PRO A 84 -0.06 10.26 -20.03
C PRO A 84 0.33 8.81 -19.73
N ASP A 85 1.37 8.56 -18.92
CA ASP A 85 1.88 7.20 -18.62
C ASP A 85 1.06 6.54 -17.49
N VAL A 86 -0.18 6.20 -17.80
CA VAL A 86 -1.11 5.47 -16.92
C VAL A 86 -1.42 4.11 -17.55
N TYR A 87 -1.03 3.04 -16.86
CA TYR A 87 -1.25 1.67 -17.34
C TYR A 87 -1.87 0.80 -16.24
N ILE A 88 -3.08 0.28 -16.50
CA ILE A 88 -3.85 -0.50 -15.53
C ILE A 88 -4.13 -1.88 -16.16
N PHE A 89 -3.66 -2.94 -15.51
CA PHE A 89 -3.89 -4.32 -15.93
C PHE A 89 -5.30 -4.77 -15.53
N THR A 90 -5.99 -5.47 -16.41
CA THR A 90 -7.27 -6.12 -16.08
C THR A 90 -7.03 -7.57 -15.66
N ASP A 91 -7.54 -7.97 -14.51
CA ASP A 91 -7.31 -9.29 -13.91
C ASP A 91 -8.64 -9.98 -13.58
N HIS A 92 -9.15 -10.78 -14.52
CA HIS A 92 -10.46 -11.40 -14.42
C HIS A 92 -10.37 -12.87 -14.00
N TYR A 93 -11.13 -13.25 -12.97
CA TYR A 93 -11.27 -14.63 -12.50
C TYR A 93 -12.71 -15.13 -12.63
N SER A 94 -12.84 -16.36 -13.14
CA SER A 94 -14.10 -17.11 -13.22
C SER A 94 -13.93 -18.54 -12.69
N GLY A 95 -15.04 -19.24 -12.48
CA GLY A 95 -15.04 -20.62 -12.00
C GLY A 95 -14.39 -20.78 -10.63
N GLN A 96 -13.68 -21.90 -10.42
CA GLN A 96 -13.07 -22.23 -9.13
C GLN A 96 -11.99 -21.24 -8.67
N GLY A 97 -11.35 -20.50 -9.60
CA GLY A 97 -10.32 -19.51 -9.28
C GLY A 97 -10.84 -18.20 -8.69
N SER A 98 -12.16 -18.00 -8.69
CA SER A 98 -12.81 -16.72 -8.38
C SER A 98 -13.45 -16.65 -6.98
N GLY A 99 -13.10 -17.59 -6.10
CA GLY A 99 -13.60 -17.64 -4.73
C GLY A 99 -15.09 -18.01 -4.71
N ASN A 100 -15.82 -17.56 -3.70
CA ASN A 100 -17.23 -17.92 -3.49
C ASN A 100 -18.20 -16.76 -3.77
N SER A 101 -17.76 -15.51 -3.61
CA SER A 101 -18.63 -14.34 -3.81
C SER A 101 -18.23 -13.46 -5.01
N PRO A 102 -19.19 -12.79 -5.64
CA PRO A 102 -18.92 -11.79 -6.67
C PRO A 102 -18.23 -10.55 -6.08
N GLY A 103 -17.28 -9.99 -6.83
CA GLY A 103 -16.58 -8.80 -6.42
C GLY A 103 -15.71 -8.22 -7.52
N TYR A 104 -15.39 -6.95 -7.37
CA TYR A 104 -14.47 -6.24 -8.25
C TYR A 104 -13.87 -5.07 -7.49
N GLY A 105 -12.69 -4.65 -7.94
CA GLY A 105 -11.98 -3.54 -7.35
C GLY A 105 -10.80 -3.13 -8.19
N ILE A 106 -10.23 -1.99 -7.82
CA ILE A 106 -9.11 -1.39 -8.52
C ILE A 106 -8.08 -0.93 -7.50
N THR A 107 -6.82 -1.26 -7.77
CA THR A 107 -5.67 -0.77 -7.03
C THR A 107 -4.81 0.05 -7.98
N LEU A 108 -4.45 1.25 -7.56
CA LEU A 108 -3.60 2.16 -8.31
C LEU A 108 -2.33 2.45 -7.49
N VAL A 109 -1.21 2.56 -8.17
CA VAL A 109 0.10 2.82 -7.59
C VAL A 109 0.81 3.88 -8.42
N ALA A 110 1.10 5.03 -7.80
CA ALA A 110 1.93 6.07 -8.38
C ALA A 110 3.40 5.78 -8.05
N GLU A 111 4.26 5.80 -9.06
CA GLU A 111 5.70 5.63 -8.91
C GLU A 111 6.40 6.97 -9.15
N THR A 112 7.29 7.35 -8.24
CA THR A 112 8.06 8.59 -8.36
C THR A 112 9.44 8.37 -8.99
N THR A 113 10.11 9.46 -9.37
CA THR A 113 11.48 9.46 -9.89
C THR A 113 12.50 8.92 -8.89
N THR A 114 12.23 9.06 -7.59
CA THR A 114 13.10 8.59 -6.49
C THR A 114 12.75 7.18 -6.02
N GLY A 115 11.76 6.54 -6.65
CA GLY A 115 11.35 5.17 -6.33
C GLY A 115 10.36 5.05 -5.17
N CYS A 116 9.71 6.14 -4.79
CA CYS A 116 8.56 6.10 -3.88
C CYS A 116 7.35 5.48 -4.59
N LEU A 117 6.56 4.73 -3.82
CA LEU A 117 5.34 4.09 -4.28
C LEU A 117 4.21 4.54 -3.36
N LEU A 118 3.23 5.25 -3.93
CA LEU A 118 2.03 5.68 -3.23
C LEU A 118 0.86 4.88 -3.80
N SER A 119 0.06 4.27 -2.93
CA SER A 119 -1.01 3.38 -3.35
C SER A 119 -2.38 3.83 -2.84
N ALA A 120 -3.40 3.56 -3.65
CA ALA A 120 -4.80 3.70 -3.26
C ALA A 120 -5.61 2.56 -3.88
N GLU A 121 -6.63 2.12 -3.16
CA GLU A 121 -7.52 1.06 -3.63
C GLU A 121 -8.98 1.37 -3.33
N ALA A 122 -9.86 0.87 -4.19
CA ALA A 122 -11.29 0.89 -3.97
C ALA A 122 -11.88 -0.47 -4.39
N VAL A 123 -12.79 -0.98 -3.57
CA VAL A 123 -13.47 -2.26 -3.78
C VAL A 123 -14.98 -2.05 -3.70
N THR A 124 -15.74 -2.85 -4.45
CA THR A 124 -17.20 -2.81 -4.35
C THR A 124 -17.65 -3.22 -2.95
N ASN A 125 -18.75 -2.62 -2.49
CA ASN A 125 -19.45 -3.09 -1.30
C ASN A 125 -19.91 -4.55 -1.49
N PRO A 126 -19.89 -5.37 -0.42
CA PRO A 126 -20.45 -6.71 -0.46
C PRO A 126 -21.95 -6.64 -0.76
N VAL A 127 -22.43 -7.59 -1.57
CA VAL A 127 -23.87 -7.76 -1.78
C VAL A 127 -24.44 -8.43 -0.53
N ASN A 128 -25.18 -7.68 0.30
CA ASN A 128 -25.87 -8.26 1.45
C ASN A 128 -26.88 -9.29 0.97
N GLN A 129 -26.87 -10.48 1.58
CA GLN A 129 -27.81 -11.56 1.27
C GLN A 129 -29.25 -11.24 1.73
N ASP A 130 -29.43 -10.28 2.65
CA ASP A 130 -30.70 -10.00 3.32
C ASP A 130 -31.60 -8.95 2.63
N GLY A 131 -31.34 -8.59 1.36
CA GLY A 131 -32.26 -7.72 0.60
C GLY A 131 -32.39 -6.28 1.11
N ASP A 132 -31.53 -5.85 2.04
CA ASP A 132 -31.42 -4.45 2.43
C ASP A 132 -30.94 -3.60 1.24
N GLU A 133 -31.85 -2.82 0.65
CA GLU A 133 -31.61 -1.89 -0.47
C GLU A 133 -30.52 -0.82 -0.19
N LYS A 134 -29.97 -0.77 1.02
CA LYS A 134 -29.02 0.27 1.46
C LYS A 134 -27.59 0.09 0.95
N GLN A 135 -27.21 -1.05 0.37
CA GLN A 135 -25.87 -1.26 -0.18
C GLN A 135 -25.92 -1.95 -1.54
N SER A 136 -26.37 -1.21 -2.56
CA SER A 136 -26.17 -1.61 -3.94
C SER A 136 -24.66 -1.69 -4.26
N PRO A 137 -24.23 -2.64 -5.11
CA PRO A 137 -22.84 -2.72 -5.55
C PRO A 137 -22.45 -1.40 -6.24
N SER A 138 -21.32 -0.82 -5.83
CA SER A 138 -20.86 0.48 -6.32
C SER A 138 -20.59 0.40 -7.82
N LEU A 139 -21.04 1.39 -8.60
CA LEU A 139 -20.78 1.37 -10.04
C LEU A 139 -19.26 1.32 -10.31
N PRO A 140 -18.81 0.50 -11.28
CA PRO A 140 -17.38 0.39 -11.58
C PRO A 140 -16.78 1.74 -12.01
N GLU A 141 -17.54 2.60 -12.70
CA GLU A 141 -17.09 3.94 -13.04
C GLU A 141 -16.79 4.79 -11.80
N ASP A 142 -17.68 4.73 -10.81
CA ASP A 142 -17.54 5.44 -9.54
C ASP A 142 -16.34 4.93 -8.75
N LEU A 143 -16.11 3.61 -8.72
CA LEU A 143 -14.93 3.02 -8.08
C LEU A 143 -13.63 3.47 -8.74
N GLY A 144 -13.53 3.45 -10.07
CA GLY A 144 -12.33 3.92 -10.78
C GLY A 144 -12.07 5.41 -10.57
N THR A 145 -13.13 6.22 -10.55
CA THR A 145 -13.05 7.66 -10.24
C THR A 145 -12.63 7.89 -8.79
N HIS A 146 -13.22 7.14 -7.85
CA HIS A 146 -12.95 7.26 -6.42
C HIS A 146 -11.51 6.85 -6.09
N ALA A 147 -11.03 5.69 -6.56
CA ALA A 147 -9.65 5.26 -6.39
C ALA A 147 -8.64 6.26 -6.95
N SER A 148 -8.96 6.87 -8.12
CA SER A 148 -8.12 7.90 -8.72
C SER A 148 -8.04 9.16 -7.85
N ARG A 149 -9.17 9.60 -7.26
CA ARG A 149 -9.19 10.73 -6.34
C ARG A 149 -8.42 10.43 -5.06
N LEU A 150 -8.59 9.25 -4.48
CA LEU A 150 -7.82 8.80 -3.31
C LEU A 150 -6.32 8.81 -3.60
N LEU A 151 -5.89 8.31 -4.76
CA LEU A 151 -4.48 8.35 -5.15
C LEU A 151 -3.96 9.78 -5.27
N LEU A 152 -4.73 10.69 -5.87
CA LEU A 152 -4.37 12.11 -5.98
C LEU A 152 -4.31 12.79 -4.60
N GLU A 153 -5.17 12.40 -3.66
CA GLU A 153 -5.10 12.86 -2.27
C GLU A 153 -3.83 12.39 -1.58
N GLU A 154 -3.43 11.12 -1.75
CA GLU A 154 -2.16 10.60 -1.22
C GLU A 154 -0.95 11.32 -1.84
N ILE A 155 -0.96 11.55 -3.17
CA ILE A 155 0.09 12.33 -3.84
C ILE A 155 0.15 13.76 -3.30
N LYS A 156 -1.01 14.39 -3.07
CA LYS A 156 -1.10 15.76 -2.54
C LYS A 156 -0.59 15.86 -1.09
N GLN A 157 -0.82 14.82 -0.28
CA GLN A 157 -0.31 14.79 1.09
C GLN A 157 1.22 14.64 1.15
N GLY A 158 1.81 14.08 0.10
CA GLY A 158 3.24 13.86 0.00
C GLY A 158 3.75 12.80 0.98
N GLY A 159 5.07 12.78 1.13
CA GLY A 159 5.81 11.75 1.84
C GLY A 159 6.30 10.63 0.95
N VAL A 160 7.24 9.86 1.48
CA VAL A 160 7.85 8.73 0.76
C VAL A 160 6.96 7.47 0.74
N VAL A 161 5.91 7.46 1.55
CA VAL A 161 4.93 6.37 1.69
C VAL A 161 3.53 6.94 1.86
N ASP A 162 2.52 6.21 1.40
CA ASP A 162 1.11 6.56 1.63
C ASP A 162 0.69 6.39 3.10
N SER A 163 -0.48 6.95 3.41
CA SER A 163 -1.06 7.02 4.75
C SER A 163 -1.27 5.65 5.41
N ASN A 164 -1.55 4.60 4.63
CA ASN A 164 -1.74 3.23 5.13
C ASN A 164 -0.42 2.56 5.53
N HIS A 165 0.66 2.89 4.83
CA HIS A 165 1.97 2.28 5.04
C HIS A 165 2.86 2.98 6.09
N GLN A 166 2.45 4.13 6.62
CA GLN A 166 3.20 4.88 7.64
C GLN A 166 3.56 4.02 8.86
N GLY A 167 2.62 3.23 9.37
CA GLY A 167 2.85 2.39 10.56
C GLY A 167 3.95 1.36 10.34
N MET A 168 3.95 0.69 9.20
CA MET A 168 4.99 -0.28 8.82
C MET A 168 6.34 0.40 8.67
N LEU A 169 6.38 1.59 8.05
CA LEU A 169 7.62 2.36 7.90
C LEU A 169 8.27 2.67 9.25
N PHE A 170 7.48 3.13 10.22
CA PHE A 170 8.00 3.47 11.56
C PHE A 170 8.48 2.24 12.31
N LEU A 171 7.78 1.12 12.20
CA LEU A 171 8.20 -0.14 12.80
C LEU A 171 9.54 -0.60 12.21
N LEU A 172 9.72 -0.56 10.89
CA LEU A 172 10.97 -0.92 10.24
C LEU A 172 12.13 -0.01 10.66
N CYS A 173 11.91 1.30 10.78
CA CYS A 173 12.91 2.25 11.29
C CYS A 173 13.32 1.93 12.73
N ALA A 174 12.35 1.58 13.59
CA ALA A 174 12.61 1.25 14.98
C ALA A 174 13.35 -0.09 15.15
N LEU A 175 13.17 -1.04 14.23
CA LEU A 175 13.84 -2.35 14.23
C LEU A 175 15.24 -2.32 13.58
N CYS A 176 15.68 -1.17 13.05
CA CYS A 176 17.04 -1.02 12.54
C CYS A 176 18.09 -1.15 13.66
N PRO A 177 19.37 -1.36 13.30
CA PRO A 177 20.52 -1.17 14.19
C PRO A 177 20.48 0.17 14.94
N GLU A 178 21.34 0.32 15.95
CA GLU A 178 21.51 1.57 16.72
C GLU A 178 22.16 2.69 15.87
N ASP A 179 21.45 3.09 14.82
CA ASP A 179 21.83 4.11 13.86
C ASP A 179 20.58 4.92 13.46
N VAL A 180 20.82 6.08 12.86
CA VAL A 180 19.79 7.08 12.59
C VAL A 180 18.98 6.71 11.36
N CYS A 181 17.67 6.58 11.54
CA CYS A 181 16.70 6.56 10.45
C CYS A 181 16.02 7.93 10.35
N LYS A 182 15.96 8.48 9.13
CA LYS A 182 15.29 9.75 8.82
C LYS A 182 14.32 9.53 7.67
N VAL A 183 13.05 9.80 7.90
CA VAL A 183 11.98 9.60 6.91
C VAL A 183 11.09 10.82 6.79
N ARG A 184 10.57 11.08 5.58
CA ARG A 184 9.55 12.11 5.34
C ARG A 184 8.20 11.46 5.01
N VAL A 185 7.15 11.83 5.74
CA VAL A 185 5.79 11.33 5.51
C VAL A 185 4.82 12.50 5.37
N GLY A 186 3.67 12.25 4.76
CA GLY A 186 2.55 13.20 4.79
C GLY A 186 1.94 13.35 6.19
N LYS A 187 0.68 13.78 6.26
CA LYS A 187 -0.01 13.96 7.53
C LYS A 187 -0.10 12.62 8.29
N LEU A 188 0.22 12.65 9.60
CA LEU A 188 0.15 11.45 10.43
C LEU A 188 -1.30 10.99 10.61
N THR A 189 -1.56 9.72 10.31
CA THR A 189 -2.87 9.11 10.57
C THR A 189 -3.03 8.76 12.06
N PRO A 190 -4.27 8.67 12.58
CA PRO A 190 -4.50 8.18 13.95
C PRO A 190 -3.90 6.80 14.20
N HIS A 191 -3.92 5.93 13.18
CA HIS A 191 -3.28 4.61 13.24
C HIS A 191 -1.76 4.73 13.40
N ALA A 192 -1.12 5.58 12.59
CA ALA A 192 0.33 5.80 12.65
C ALA A 192 0.77 6.38 14.00
N ILE A 193 0.01 7.32 14.58
CA ILE A 193 0.26 7.88 15.92
C ILE A 193 0.18 6.77 16.99
N ARG A 194 -0.80 5.87 16.88
CA ARG A 194 -0.92 4.73 17.80
C ARG A 194 0.29 3.80 17.69
N ILE A 195 0.77 3.51 16.48
CA ILE A 195 1.97 2.70 16.26
C ILE A 195 3.21 3.37 16.87
N LEU A 196 3.39 4.69 16.73
CA LEU A 196 4.49 5.41 17.36
C LEU A 196 4.50 5.28 18.90
N ARG A 197 3.31 5.29 19.52
CA ARG A 197 3.17 5.07 20.98
C ARG A 197 3.56 3.65 21.37
N LEU A 198 3.11 2.65 20.63
CA LEU A 198 3.47 1.24 20.86
C LEU A 198 4.98 1.01 20.67
N ILE A 199 5.59 1.60 19.64
CA ILE A 199 7.04 1.50 19.44
C ILE A 199 7.80 2.06 20.66
N LYS A 200 7.37 3.19 21.20
CA LYS A 200 7.97 3.75 22.42
C LYS A 200 7.79 2.82 23.62
N GLU A 201 6.62 2.22 23.79
CA GLU A 201 6.32 1.33 24.92
C GLU A 201 7.11 0.02 24.87
N PHE A 202 7.17 -0.63 23.71
CA PHE A 202 7.76 -1.97 23.57
C PHE A 202 9.25 -1.96 23.21
N LEU A 203 9.71 -0.99 22.41
CA LEU A 203 11.10 -0.93 21.92
C LEU A 203 11.89 0.21 22.56
N ASN A 204 11.26 1.07 23.37
CA ASN A 204 11.85 2.27 23.95
C ASN A 204 12.50 3.22 22.90
N VAL A 205 12.03 3.15 21.64
CA VAL A 205 12.48 4.02 20.55
C VAL A 205 11.56 5.24 20.47
N GLN A 206 12.15 6.44 20.51
CA GLN A 206 11.41 7.69 20.40
C GLN A 206 11.73 8.40 19.08
N PHE A 207 10.68 8.77 18.35
CA PHE A 207 10.80 9.59 17.14
C PHE A 207 10.79 11.08 17.49
N SER A 208 11.75 11.83 16.95
CA SER A 208 11.70 13.28 16.84
C SER A 208 10.86 13.64 15.62
N ILE A 209 9.80 14.42 15.82
CA ILE A 209 8.83 14.78 14.80
C ILE A 209 8.97 16.28 14.51
N LYS A 210 9.31 16.64 13.28
CA LYS A 210 9.47 18.03 12.84
C LYS A 210 8.59 18.29 11.63
N PRO A 211 7.55 19.15 11.73
CA PRO A 211 6.77 19.56 10.58
C PRO A 211 7.63 20.42 9.65
N ASP A 212 7.38 20.29 8.34
CA ASP A 212 7.99 21.08 7.27
C ASP A 212 6.89 21.95 6.64
N PRO A 213 6.77 23.23 7.02
CA PRO A 213 5.66 24.09 6.59
C PRO A 213 5.63 24.36 5.08
N GLU A 214 6.79 24.27 4.39
CA GLU A 214 6.89 24.57 2.96
C GLU A 214 6.23 23.46 2.12
N THR A 215 6.45 22.21 2.51
CA THR A 215 5.92 21.03 1.83
C THR A 215 4.61 20.52 2.43
N GLY A 216 4.26 20.95 3.65
CA GLY A 216 3.13 20.39 4.40
C GLY A 216 3.38 18.97 4.91
N THR A 217 4.62 18.47 4.80
CA THR A 217 5.03 17.13 5.23
C THR A 217 5.65 17.15 6.62
N ILE A 218 5.99 15.96 7.12
CA ILE A 218 6.57 15.78 8.45
C ILE A 218 7.82 14.91 8.31
N ILE A 219 8.93 15.40 8.87
CA ILE A 219 10.18 14.66 8.98
C ILE A 219 10.22 13.97 10.34
N LEU A 220 10.40 12.66 10.33
CA LEU A 220 10.61 11.85 11.52
C LEU A 220 12.04 11.32 11.56
N VAL A 221 12.66 11.41 12.74
CA VAL A 221 14.01 10.90 13.00
C VAL A 221 13.98 10.00 14.23
N CYS A 222 14.56 8.80 14.15
CA CYS A 222 14.78 7.94 15.31
C CYS A 222 16.16 7.28 15.24
N VAL A 223 16.62 6.77 16.38
CA VAL A 223 17.71 5.80 16.44
C VAL A 223 17.07 4.42 16.61
N GLY A 224 17.47 3.45 15.80
CA GLY A 224 16.93 2.09 15.88
C GLY A 224 17.23 1.42 17.22
N SER A 225 16.43 0.39 17.56
CA SER A 225 16.55 -0.34 18.82
C SER A 225 17.72 -1.33 18.87
N GLY A 226 18.42 -1.56 17.75
CA GLY A 226 19.46 -2.58 17.68
C GLY A 226 18.90 -4.00 17.64
N TYR A 227 17.62 -4.18 17.29
CA TYR A 227 16.95 -5.47 17.33
C TYR A 227 17.57 -6.46 16.33
N ARG A 228 18.00 -7.62 16.82
CA ARG A 228 18.60 -8.69 16.02
C ARG A 228 17.65 -9.85 15.85
N ASN A 229 17.65 -10.45 14.67
CA ASN A 229 16.87 -11.66 14.40
C ASN A 229 17.40 -12.85 15.24
N VAL A 230 16.64 -13.24 16.27
CA VAL A 230 17.02 -14.29 17.23
C VAL A 230 16.95 -15.70 16.62
N THR A 231 16.19 -15.89 15.54
CA THR A 231 16.06 -17.18 14.83
C THR A 231 17.24 -17.44 13.88
N ARG A 232 18.19 -16.50 13.80
CA ARG A 232 19.41 -16.67 13.01
C ARG A 232 20.26 -17.82 13.56
N LYS A 233 20.52 -18.84 12.74
CA LYS A 233 21.62 -19.77 13.02
C LYS A 233 22.93 -19.01 12.87
N ILE A 234 23.71 -18.94 13.95
CA ILE A 234 25.09 -18.46 13.91
C ILE A 234 25.88 -19.56 13.20
N SER A 235 26.22 -19.36 11.92
CA SER A 235 27.23 -20.18 11.23
C SER A 235 28.55 -19.44 11.22
#